data_AF-A0AA37P4W0-F1
#
_entry.id   AF-A0AA37P4W0-F1
#
_cell.length_a   1.000
_cell.length_b   1.000
_cell.length_c   1.000
_cell.angle_alpha   90.00
_cell.angle_beta   90.00
_cell.angle_gamma   90.00
#
_symmetry.space_group_name_H-M   'P 1'
#
loop_
_entity.id
_entity.type
_entity.pdbx_description
1 polymer ?
#
loop_
_entity_poly.entity_id
_entity_poly.type
_entity_poly.pdbx_seq_one_letter_code
_entity_poly.pdbx_strand_id
1 'polypeptide(L)'
;MLKRVLGDRNAKVLLVLPYVALVQEKVRWLRNIVQGASKPKDDIEDEKRVWRRRADEDSIRVIGFFGGSKIKPTWSDFDIGVCTIEKANALVNTAIDDCSIKHLKAVVLDELHMIDDDHRGYLMELMGTKLLTLPQPVQIIGMSATMSNINLLASWLSAHSYETRYRPVPIEEHLVYEGNIYPAATTSELLKTASHLKTGTQPTQQASRATRRIEPSSHKEFQDPVLNAVVSLASETARAGYGALVFASSRYGCESDARWIARVMPTQDELDPTLLEKRIDLLAELRSLGTGLDPVLEETVPMGVAFHLRPARRVILHNARMGRDFVGPSMLRQMRGRAGRKGKDEVGETYLCCRKDDLEQVVDLMHAEMPQITSGLMTDKQRIQRALLEVIAVRLATSRDALDEYISKTLLSHSGSFESLQNCVEPTKLGKAIVASALDPDDGVFIHKELGRALQAFVMDGEMHILYTFTPVQNYGTNINWQVFRNETENLDDSGHRVLGFLGLKRAVINRLAQGSTLKETTAEEKETMRVHRRFYMAFQLRDLCNEMPIHAVARKYDVPRGAVQTLAQTCHGFAAGMIKFCEHMDWG
;
A
#
# COMPACT_ATOMS: atom_id res chain seq x y z
N MET A 1 0.91 21.32 -12.12
CA MET A 1 -0.53 21.04 -12.03
C MET A 1 -1.37 22.32 -12.20
N LEU A 2 -1.39 23.23 -11.22
CA LEU A 2 -2.23 24.46 -11.29
C LEU A 2 -2.01 25.29 -12.55
N LYS A 3 -0.75 25.47 -12.99
CA LYS A 3 -0.43 26.18 -14.25
C LYS A 3 -1.18 25.64 -15.48
N ARG A 4 -1.44 24.33 -15.54
CA ARG A 4 -2.17 23.70 -16.66
C ARG A 4 -3.68 23.85 -16.52
N VAL A 5 -4.20 23.66 -15.30
CA VAL A 5 -5.64 23.81 -15.01
C VAL A 5 -6.10 25.27 -15.14
N LEU A 6 -5.25 26.23 -14.80
CA LEU A 6 -5.53 27.66 -14.97
C LEU A 6 -5.36 28.13 -16.42
N GLY A 7 -4.62 27.40 -17.25
CA GLY A 7 -4.38 27.76 -18.64
C GLY A 7 -5.49 27.31 -19.61
N ASP A 8 -6.29 26.32 -19.23
CA ASP A 8 -7.40 25.80 -20.04
C ASP A 8 -8.54 25.36 -19.10
N ARG A 9 -9.73 25.96 -19.27
CA ARG A 9 -10.91 25.74 -18.41
C ARG A 9 -11.35 24.28 -18.36
N ASN A 10 -11.10 23.53 -19.43
CA ASN A 10 -11.45 22.12 -19.56
C ASN A 10 -10.26 21.18 -19.33
N ALA A 11 -9.09 21.69 -18.94
CA ALA A 11 -7.95 20.85 -18.66
C ALA A 11 -8.16 20.03 -17.38
N LYS A 12 -7.94 18.72 -17.51
CA LYS A 12 -7.94 17.76 -16.43
C LYS A 12 -6.52 17.37 -16.09
N VAL A 13 -6.25 17.21 -14.81
CA VAL A 13 -4.97 16.76 -14.28
C VAL A 13 -5.19 15.62 -13.30
N LEU A 14 -4.39 14.57 -13.42
CA LEU A 14 -4.40 13.44 -12.50
C LEU A 14 -3.15 13.46 -11.62
N LEU A 15 -3.34 13.28 -10.32
CA LEU A 15 -2.28 13.02 -9.34
C LEU A 15 -2.44 11.57 -8.85
N VAL A 16 -1.47 10.73 -9.16
CA VAL A 16 -1.47 9.31 -8.83
C VAL A 16 -0.59 9.08 -7.60
N LEU A 17 -1.16 8.43 -6.60
CA LEU A 17 -0.51 8.13 -5.31
C LEU A 17 -0.61 6.63 -5.02
N PRO A 18 0.38 6.04 -4.33
CA PRO A 18 0.39 4.60 -4.08
C PRO A 18 -0.63 4.15 -3.02
N TYR A 19 -1.11 5.02 -2.13
CA TYR A 19 -1.95 4.61 -0.99
C TYR A 19 -3.19 5.48 -0.81
N VAL A 20 -4.30 4.87 -0.38
CA VAL A 20 -5.59 5.54 -0.12
C VAL A 20 -5.46 6.65 0.93
N ALA A 21 -4.69 6.41 1.99
CA ALA A 21 -4.48 7.40 3.05
C ALA A 21 -3.81 8.68 2.51
N LEU A 22 -2.82 8.54 1.62
CA LEU A 22 -2.16 9.67 0.97
C LEU A 22 -3.12 10.42 0.05
N VAL A 23 -4.00 9.70 -0.67
CA VAL A 23 -5.05 10.33 -1.50
C VAL A 23 -5.93 11.22 -0.63
N GLN A 24 -6.43 10.71 0.50
CA GLN A 24 -7.30 11.49 1.38
C GLN A 24 -6.59 12.73 1.95
N GLU A 25 -5.34 12.59 2.38
CA GLU A 25 -4.52 13.69 2.88
C GLU A 25 -4.30 14.75 1.79
N LYS A 26 -3.84 14.34 0.61
CA LYS A 26 -3.54 15.25 -0.50
C LYS A 26 -4.80 15.93 -1.05
N VAL A 27 -5.95 15.25 -1.05
CA VAL A 27 -7.24 15.87 -1.43
C VAL A 27 -7.60 16.98 -0.45
N ARG A 28 -7.50 16.75 0.85
CA ARG A 28 -7.78 17.79 1.87
C ARG A 28 -6.83 18.97 1.71
N TRP A 29 -5.54 18.70 1.56
CA TRP A 29 -4.52 19.72 1.39
C TRP A 29 -4.72 20.54 0.09
N LEU A 30 -4.96 19.89 -1.05
CA LEU A 30 -5.21 20.57 -2.32
C LEU A 30 -6.50 21.40 -2.27
N ARG A 31 -7.56 20.90 -1.63
CA ARG A 31 -8.80 21.68 -1.44
C ARG A 31 -8.53 22.98 -0.68
N ASN A 32 -7.73 22.93 0.38
CA ASN A 32 -7.38 24.13 1.14
C ASN A 32 -6.55 25.14 0.34
N ILE A 33 -5.69 24.68 -0.58
CA ILE A 33 -4.88 25.56 -1.43
C ILE A 33 -5.71 26.20 -2.54
N VAL A 34 -6.67 25.44 -3.06
CA VAL A 34 -7.48 25.83 -4.20
C VAL A 34 -8.68 26.70 -3.77
N GLN A 35 -9.02 26.73 -2.48
CA GLN A 35 -9.99 27.66 -1.90
C GLN A 35 -9.59 29.11 -2.24
N GLY A 36 -10.33 29.73 -3.18
CA GLY A 36 -10.10 31.10 -3.65
C GLY A 36 -9.51 31.22 -5.06
N ALA A 37 -9.12 30.13 -5.72
CA ALA A 37 -8.67 30.15 -7.11
C ALA A 37 -9.87 30.08 -8.07
N SER A 38 -10.06 31.13 -8.89
CA SER A 38 -11.10 31.19 -9.92
C SER A 38 -10.56 30.81 -11.30
N LYS A 39 -11.39 30.14 -12.11
CA LYS A 39 -11.07 29.80 -13.51
C LYS A 39 -11.01 31.07 -14.39
N PRO A 40 -10.27 31.06 -15.52
CA PRO A 40 -10.35 32.15 -16.50
C PRO A 40 -11.79 32.30 -17.02
N LYS A 41 -12.27 33.56 -17.08
CA LYS A 41 -13.58 33.92 -17.65
C LYS A 41 -13.52 33.78 -19.19
N ASP A 42 -14.57 33.23 -19.79
CA ASP A 42 -14.77 33.34 -21.23
C ASP A 42 -15.34 34.73 -21.55
N ASP A 43 -14.79 35.40 -22.56
CA ASP A 43 -15.30 36.67 -23.12
C ASP A 43 -16.55 36.48 -24.01
N ILE A 44 -17.20 35.31 -23.96
CA ILE A 44 -18.42 35.02 -24.72
C ILE A 44 -19.59 34.94 -23.74
N GLU A 45 -20.30 36.06 -23.62
CA GLU A 45 -21.62 36.13 -22.97
C GLU A 45 -22.63 35.33 -23.79
N ASP A 46 -22.69 34.01 -23.58
CA ASP A 46 -23.82 33.19 -24.03
C ASP A 46 -25.01 33.47 -23.10
N GLU A 47 -25.84 34.46 -23.45
CA GLU A 47 -27.05 34.89 -22.72
C GLU A 47 -28.03 33.74 -22.38
N LYS A 48 -27.89 32.57 -23.01
CA LYS A 48 -28.77 31.40 -22.80
C LYS A 48 -28.38 30.52 -21.59
N ARG A 49 -27.24 30.74 -20.92
CA ARG A 49 -26.78 29.90 -19.78
C ARG A 49 -27.08 30.43 -18.38
N VAL A 50 -27.80 31.53 -18.23
CA VAL A 50 -28.06 32.17 -16.92
C VAL A 50 -28.81 31.24 -15.95
N TRP A 51 -29.70 30.37 -16.44
CA TRP A 51 -30.52 29.48 -15.62
C TRP A 51 -29.86 28.13 -15.26
N ARG A 52 -28.60 27.89 -15.71
CA ARG A 52 -27.81 26.67 -15.42
C ARG A 52 -26.51 26.93 -14.67
N ARG A 53 -26.27 28.13 -14.15
CA ARG A 53 -25.09 28.40 -13.32
C ARG A 53 -25.20 27.60 -12.02
N ARG A 54 -24.48 26.48 -11.93
CA ARG A 54 -24.20 25.84 -10.63
C ARG A 54 -23.21 26.74 -9.89
N ALA A 55 -23.44 26.98 -8.60
CA ALA A 55 -22.63 27.89 -7.77
C ALA A 55 -21.11 27.57 -7.77
N ASP A 56 -20.72 26.37 -8.23
CA ASP A 56 -19.35 25.86 -8.23
C ASP A 56 -18.62 25.95 -9.59
N GLU A 57 -19.24 26.49 -10.66
CA GLU A 57 -18.68 26.46 -12.03
C GLU A 57 -17.34 27.21 -12.21
N ASP A 58 -17.09 28.19 -11.35
CA ASP A 58 -15.88 29.04 -11.40
C ASP A 58 -14.79 28.60 -10.43
N SER A 59 -15.05 27.57 -9.60
CA SER A 59 -14.09 26.99 -8.67
C SER A 59 -13.40 25.76 -9.26
N ILE A 60 -12.13 25.55 -8.95
CA ILE A 60 -11.40 24.33 -9.36
C ILE A 60 -11.85 23.17 -8.46
N ARG A 61 -12.39 22.12 -9.09
CA ARG A 61 -12.94 20.95 -8.37
C ARG A 61 -11.86 19.89 -8.15
N VAL A 62 -11.55 19.63 -6.88
CA VAL A 62 -10.60 18.60 -6.44
C VAL A 62 -11.36 17.39 -5.89
N ILE A 63 -11.21 16.24 -6.55
CA ILE A 63 -11.91 15.00 -6.20
C ILE A 63 -10.89 13.86 -5.98
N GLY A 64 -11.13 13.06 -4.94
CA GLY A 64 -10.37 11.85 -4.65
C GLY A 64 -11.02 10.61 -5.24
N PHE A 65 -10.24 9.77 -5.92
CA PHE A 65 -10.65 8.49 -6.50
C PHE A 65 -9.85 7.36 -5.86
N PHE A 66 -10.47 6.64 -4.92
CA PHE A 66 -9.84 5.53 -4.23
C PHE A 66 -10.84 4.39 -4.00
N GLY A 67 -10.34 3.17 -3.79
CA GLY A 67 -11.18 2.01 -3.46
C GLY A 67 -12.02 2.26 -2.20
N GLY A 68 -13.31 1.90 -2.24
CA GLY A 68 -14.23 2.09 -1.10
C GLY A 68 -14.85 3.48 -0.96
N SER A 69 -14.66 4.40 -1.91
CA SER A 69 -15.37 5.69 -1.91
C SER A 69 -16.88 5.51 -2.15
N LYS A 70 -17.71 6.06 -1.26
CA LYS A 70 -19.18 6.05 -1.36
C LYS A 70 -19.72 6.86 -2.54
N ILE A 71 -18.99 7.89 -2.95
CA ILE A 71 -19.34 8.74 -4.09
C ILE A 71 -18.62 8.18 -5.32
N LYS A 72 -19.37 8.00 -6.42
CA LYS A 72 -18.85 7.63 -7.75
C LYS A 72 -18.70 8.92 -8.58
N PRO A 73 -17.57 9.63 -8.53
CA PRO A 73 -17.41 10.82 -9.33
C PRO A 73 -17.22 10.39 -10.79
N THR A 74 -17.86 11.06 -11.71
CA THR A 74 -17.69 10.82 -13.15
C THR A 74 -16.57 11.68 -13.72
N TRP A 75 -16.07 11.32 -14.91
CA TRP A 75 -14.99 12.03 -15.58
C TRP A 75 -15.27 13.54 -15.74
N SER A 76 -16.53 13.95 -15.85
CA SER A 76 -16.97 15.35 -15.94
C SER A 76 -16.91 16.14 -14.63
N ASP A 77 -16.83 15.48 -13.48
CA ASP A 77 -17.06 16.13 -12.17
C ASP A 77 -15.82 16.78 -11.57
N PHE A 78 -14.63 16.53 -12.14
CA PHE A 78 -13.37 17.02 -11.59
C PHE A 78 -12.52 17.79 -12.60
N ASP A 79 -11.68 18.66 -12.05
CA ASP A 79 -10.58 19.31 -12.78
C ASP A 79 -9.24 18.73 -12.31
N ILE A 80 -9.10 18.48 -11.01
CA ILE A 80 -7.96 17.77 -10.40
C ILE A 80 -8.45 16.47 -9.76
N GLY A 81 -8.03 15.34 -10.32
CA GLY A 81 -8.32 14.01 -9.79
C GLY A 81 -7.13 13.48 -9.01
N VAL A 82 -7.29 13.21 -7.72
CA VAL A 82 -6.27 12.55 -6.89
C VAL A 82 -6.66 11.08 -6.77
N CYS A 83 -5.85 10.17 -7.27
CA CYS A 83 -6.24 8.77 -7.46
C CYS A 83 -5.19 7.79 -6.94
N THR A 84 -5.63 6.58 -6.56
CA THR A 84 -4.70 5.45 -6.43
C THR A 84 -4.30 4.92 -7.79
N ILE A 85 -3.20 4.16 -7.87
CA ILE A 85 -2.66 3.59 -9.12
C ILE A 85 -3.75 2.81 -9.89
N GLU A 86 -4.51 1.96 -9.20
CA GLU A 86 -5.53 1.11 -9.80
C GLU A 86 -6.70 1.94 -10.35
N LYS A 87 -7.15 2.95 -9.58
CA LYS A 87 -8.23 3.85 -10.00
C LYS A 87 -7.78 4.77 -11.12
N ALA A 88 -6.53 5.21 -11.13
CA ALA A 88 -5.96 6.00 -12.21
C ALA A 88 -5.98 5.22 -13.53
N ASN A 89 -5.49 3.96 -13.52
CA ASN A 89 -5.51 3.11 -14.70
C ASN A 89 -6.94 2.88 -15.22
N ALA A 90 -7.90 2.58 -14.32
CA ALA A 90 -9.30 2.41 -14.71
C ALA A 90 -9.92 3.70 -15.30
N LEU A 91 -9.65 4.86 -14.70
CA LEU A 91 -10.12 6.15 -15.20
C LEU A 91 -9.54 6.48 -16.57
N VAL A 92 -8.25 6.22 -16.79
CA VAL A 92 -7.61 6.39 -18.10
C VAL A 92 -8.24 5.47 -19.13
N ASN A 93 -8.49 4.19 -18.80
CA ASN A 93 -9.17 3.25 -19.69
C ASN A 93 -10.57 3.75 -20.11
N THR A 94 -11.39 4.20 -19.16
CA THR A 94 -12.72 4.76 -19.45
C THR A 94 -12.62 6.04 -20.27
N ALA A 95 -11.66 6.92 -19.98
CA ALA A 95 -11.48 8.17 -20.72
C ALA A 95 -11.05 7.96 -22.18
N ILE A 96 -10.32 6.88 -22.45
CA ILE A 96 -9.92 6.50 -23.80
C ILE A 96 -11.14 5.93 -24.56
N ASP A 97 -11.91 5.04 -23.92
CA ASP A 97 -13.13 4.46 -24.52
C ASP A 97 -14.19 5.54 -24.83
N ASP A 98 -14.43 6.46 -23.90
CA ASP A 98 -15.36 7.59 -24.05
C ASP A 98 -14.81 8.73 -24.95
N CYS A 99 -13.58 8.59 -25.48
CA CYS A 99 -12.87 9.62 -26.27
C CYS A 99 -12.71 10.98 -25.55
N SER A 100 -12.87 11.02 -24.22
CA SER A 100 -12.81 12.22 -23.37
C SER A 100 -11.39 12.55 -22.89
N ILE A 101 -10.41 11.72 -23.27
CA ILE A 101 -8.98 11.88 -22.99
C ILE A 101 -8.39 13.21 -23.51
N LYS A 102 -9.03 13.86 -24.49
CA LYS A 102 -8.69 15.20 -25.03
C LYS A 102 -8.49 16.28 -23.97
N HIS A 103 -9.21 16.12 -22.86
CA HIS A 103 -9.17 17.04 -21.72
C HIS A 103 -8.01 16.77 -20.77
N LEU A 104 -7.41 15.56 -20.78
CA LEU A 104 -6.29 15.23 -19.90
C LEU A 104 -5.01 15.93 -20.42
N LYS A 105 -4.48 16.88 -19.64
CA LYS A 105 -3.28 17.65 -20.02
C LYS A 105 -2.02 17.24 -19.26
N ALA A 106 -2.16 16.73 -18.04
CA ALA A 106 -1.02 16.31 -17.24
C ALA A 106 -1.36 15.16 -16.30
N VAL A 107 -0.36 14.29 -16.09
CA VAL A 107 -0.40 13.20 -15.11
C VAL A 107 0.84 13.30 -14.24
N VAL A 108 0.63 13.37 -12.93
CA VAL A 108 1.70 13.39 -11.93
C VAL A 108 1.74 12.02 -11.26
N LEU A 109 2.88 11.33 -11.38
CA LEU A 109 3.15 10.05 -10.75
C LEU A 109 4.03 10.31 -9.53
N ASP A 110 3.46 10.22 -8.33
CA ASP A 110 4.23 10.29 -7.09
C ASP A 110 4.80 8.91 -6.74
N GLU A 111 5.92 8.88 -6.03
CA GLU A 111 6.65 7.66 -5.67
C GLU A 111 6.94 6.73 -6.87
N LEU A 112 7.45 7.27 -7.98
CA LEU A 112 7.69 6.53 -9.23
C LEU A 112 8.58 5.28 -9.05
N HIS A 113 9.44 5.24 -8.05
CA HIS A 113 10.23 4.04 -7.72
C HIS A 113 9.39 2.82 -7.33
N MET A 114 8.11 3.01 -7.00
CA MET A 114 7.15 1.92 -6.74
C MET A 114 6.82 1.12 -8.02
N ILE A 115 7.34 1.49 -9.19
CA ILE A 115 7.25 0.67 -10.41
C ILE A 115 7.92 -0.71 -10.26
N ASP A 116 8.88 -0.83 -9.32
CA ASP A 116 9.56 -2.09 -8.94
C ASP A 116 8.76 -2.90 -7.90
N ASP A 117 7.60 -2.42 -7.43
CA ASP A 117 6.71 -3.16 -6.53
C ASP A 117 6.08 -4.35 -7.26
N ASP A 118 6.36 -5.57 -6.77
CA ASP A 118 5.82 -6.81 -7.31
C ASP A 118 4.29 -6.81 -7.45
N HIS A 119 3.55 -6.17 -6.55
CA HIS A 119 2.10 -6.27 -6.56
C HIS A 119 1.43 -5.23 -7.46
N ARG A 120 1.98 -4.01 -7.53
CA ARG A 120 1.29 -2.86 -8.14
C ARG A 120 2.12 -2.05 -9.12
N GLY A 121 3.44 -2.25 -9.15
CA GLY A 121 4.35 -1.46 -9.98
C GLY A 121 4.08 -1.60 -11.47
N TYR A 122 3.73 -2.80 -11.92
CA TYR A 122 3.38 -3.06 -13.32
C TYR A 122 2.18 -2.22 -13.83
N LEU A 123 1.25 -1.83 -12.95
CA LEU A 123 0.12 -0.96 -13.35
C LEU A 123 0.58 0.47 -13.64
N MET A 124 1.61 0.96 -12.94
CA MET A 124 2.21 2.26 -13.23
C MET A 124 2.93 2.24 -14.58
N GLU A 125 3.69 1.19 -14.86
CA GLU A 125 4.32 0.98 -16.17
C GLU A 125 3.27 0.93 -17.29
N LEU A 126 2.18 0.19 -17.06
CA LEU A 126 1.09 0.03 -18.01
C LEU A 126 0.40 1.36 -18.32
N MET A 127 0.05 2.11 -17.29
CA MET A 127 -0.57 3.42 -17.43
C MET A 127 0.40 4.41 -18.13
N GLY A 128 1.67 4.43 -17.75
CA GLY A 128 2.69 5.26 -18.39
C GLY A 128 2.83 4.97 -19.87
N THR A 129 2.93 3.68 -20.24
CA THR A 129 3.04 3.24 -21.63
C THR A 129 1.80 3.64 -22.44
N LYS A 130 0.58 3.46 -21.90
CA LYS A 130 -0.65 3.91 -22.57
C LYS A 130 -0.62 5.41 -22.84
N LEU A 131 -0.21 6.22 -21.86
CA LEU A 131 -0.13 7.68 -22.02
C LEU A 131 0.89 8.10 -23.09
N LEU A 132 1.99 7.37 -23.24
CA LEU A 132 3.00 7.59 -24.29
C LEU A 132 2.53 7.15 -25.68
N THR A 133 1.63 6.17 -25.75
CA THR A 133 1.05 5.67 -27.01
C THR A 133 -0.12 6.54 -27.50
N LEU A 134 -0.68 7.40 -26.65
CA LEU A 134 -1.76 8.31 -27.06
C LEU A 134 -1.27 9.31 -28.13
N PRO A 135 -2.11 9.64 -29.13
CA PRO A 135 -1.76 10.62 -30.16
C PRO A 135 -1.71 12.07 -29.65
N GLN A 136 -2.20 12.32 -28.43
CA GLN A 136 -2.28 13.66 -27.85
C GLN A 136 -1.15 13.88 -26.84
N PRO A 137 -0.50 15.05 -26.83
CA PRO A 137 0.61 15.31 -25.91
C PRO A 137 0.09 15.50 -24.49
N VAL A 138 0.29 14.49 -23.64
CA VAL A 138 0.04 14.56 -22.20
C VAL A 138 1.36 14.79 -21.48
N GLN A 139 1.42 15.79 -20.59
CA GLN A 139 2.61 16.04 -19.78
C GLN A 139 2.69 15.04 -18.63
N ILE A 140 3.70 14.17 -18.63
CA ILE A 140 3.97 13.24 -17.53
C ILE A 140 5.01 13.86 -16.60
N ILE A 141 4.76 13.85 -15.28
CA ILE A 141 5.69 14.32 -14.25
C ILE A 141 5.87 13.19 -13.24
N GLY A 142 7.05 12.59 -13.19
CA GLY A 142 7.42 11.60 -12.18
C GLY A 142 8.14 12.24 -11.00
N MET A 143 7.73 11.92 -9.78
CA MET A 143 8.44 12.29 -8.54
C MET A 143 8.83 11.00 -7.83
N SER A 144 10.04 10.94 -7.29
CA SER A 144 10.53 9.74 -6.63
C SER A 144 11.62 10.04 -5.62
N ALA A 145 11.91 9.07 -4.75
CA ALA A 145 13.12 9.01 -3.96
C ALA A 145 14.37 8.91 -4.87
N THR A 146 15.57 9.00 -4.27
CA THR A 146 16.83 8.78 -4.98
C THR A 146 16.82 7.40 -5.64
N MET A 147 17.30 7.27 -6.88
CA MET A 147 17.29 6.03 -7.66
C MET A 147 18.57 5.91 -8.48
N SER A 148 19.08 4.70 -8.70
CA SER A 148 20.33 4.47 -9.43
C SER A 148 20.18 4.62 -10.95
N ASN A 149 19.02 4.26 -11.51
CA ASN A 149 18.75 4.24 -12.95
C ASN A 149 17.74 5.29 -13.43
N ILE A 150 17.86 6.54 -12.95
CA ILE A 150 16.97 7.63 -13.37
C ILE A 150 17.04 7.94 -14.87
N ASN A 151 18.21 7.74 -15.49
CA ASN A 151 18.40 7.97 -16.93
C ASN A 151 17.55 7.04 -17.79
N LEU A 152 17.40 5.77 -17.38
CA LEU A 152 16.56 4.79 -18.08
C LEU A 152 15.09 5.20 -18.05
N LEU A 153 14.59 5.63 -16.88
CA LEU A 153 13.21 6.12 -16.74
C LEU A 153 12.99 7.43 -17.49
N ALA A 154 14.00 8.31 -17.51
CA ALA A 154 13.95 9.56 -18.26
C ALA A 154 13.88 9.29 -19.77
N SER A 155 14.67 8.34 -20.30
CA SER A 155 14.58 7.93 -21.70
C SER A 155 13.23 7.29 -22.01
N TRP A 156 12.73 6.41 -21.15
CA TRP A 156 11.44 5.74 -21.34
C TRP A 156 10.27 6.74 -21.39
N LEU A 157 10.21 7.67 -20.43
CA LEU A 157 9.16 8.70 -20.39
C LEU A 157 9.41 9.86 -21.37
N SER A 158 10.51 9.85 -22.13
CA SER A 158 10.97 10.99 -22.93
C SER A 158 10.98 12.30 -22.12
N ALA A 159 11.47 12.23 -20.89
CA ALA A 159 11.40 13.28 -19.88
C ALA A 159 12.78 13.83 -19.52
N HIS A 160 12.81 15.04 -18.97
CA HIS A 160 14.03 15.62 -18.40
C HIS A 160 14.24 15.09 -16.98
N SER A 161 15.43 14.58 -16.68
CA SER A 161 15.81 14.18 -15.31
C SER A 161 16.34 15.37 -14.52
N TYR A 162 15.95 15.44 -13.25
CA TYR A 162 16.50 16.39 -12.28
C TYR A 162 16.77 15.64 -10.98
N GLU A 163 18.05 15.52 -10.60
CA GLU A 163 18.48 14.90 -9.35
C GLU A 163 19.03 15.97 -8.42
N THR A 164 18.58 15.94 -7.16
CA THR A 164 19.17 16.75 -6.09
C THR A 164 19.31 15.94 -4.82
N ARG A 165 20.43 16.12 -4.13
CA ARG A 165 20.69 15.54 -2.80
C ARG A 165 20.42 16.54 -1.68
N TYR A 166 19.88 17.72 -2.02
CA TYR A 166 19.57 18.75 -1.05
C TYR A 166 18.50 18.28 -0.08
N ARG A 167 18.80 18.39 1.22
CA ARG A 167 17.87 18.07 2.30
C ARG A 167 17.82 19.26 3.27
N PRO A 168 16.62 19.78 3.61
CA PRO A 168 16.50 20.92 4.53
C PRO A 168 17.03 20.68 5.95
N VAL A 169 17.01 19.42 6.42
CA VAL A 169 17.48 19.02 7.76
C VAL A 169 18.50 17.90 7.57
N PRO A 170 19.78 18.08 7.95
CA PRO A 170 20.79 17.03 7.85
C PRO A 170 20.42 15.84 8.73
N ILE A 171 20.80 14.63 8.30
CA ILE A 171 20.63 13.41 9.09
C ILE A 171 21.98 12.96 9.62
N GLU A 172 22.02 12.66 10.91
CA GLU A 172 23.09 11.91 11.55
C GLU A 172 22.67 10.45 11.75
N GLU A 173 23.49 9.53 11.27
CA GLU A 173 23.23 8.10 11.32
C GLU A 173 24.08 7.42 12.37
N HIS A 174 23.45 6.60 13.19
CA HIS A 174 24.07 5.90 14.32
C HIS A 174 23.71 4.42 14.32
N LEU A 175 24.70 3.57 14.59
CA LEU A 175 24.56 2.14 14.82
C LEU A 175 24.62 1.87 16.32
N VAL A 176 23.66 1.11 16.85
CA VAL A 176 23.62 0.73 18.26
C VAL A 176 23.92 -0.77 18.39
N TYR A 177 25.01 -1.08 19.09
CA TYR A 177 25.48 -2.46 19.30
C TYR A 177 25.91 -2.67 20.76
N GLU A 178 25.33 -3.67 21.43
CA GLU A 178 25.58 -4.00 22.85
C GLU A 178 25.51 -2.79 23.80
N GLY A 179 24.58 -1.86 23.56
CA GLY A 179 24.42 -0.65 24.37
C GLY A 179 25.42 0.47 24.05
N ASN A 180 26.28 0.30 23.04
CA ASN A 180 27.18 1.35 22.55
C ASN A 180 26.65 1.95 21.25
N ILE A 181 26.73 3.27 21.14
CA ILE A 181 26.33 4.04 19.96
C ILE A 181 27.57 4.42 19.16
N TYR A 182 27.57 4.07 17.88
CA TYR A 182 28.64 4.35 16.93
C TYR A 182 28.10 5.20 15.78
N PRO A 183 28.83 6.24 15.32
CA PRO A 183 28.42 7.01 14.16
C PRO A 183 28.66 6.22 12.87
N ALA A 184 27.69 6.27 11.95
CA ALA A 184 27.76 5.57 10.67
C ALA A 184 28.88 6.09 9.74
N ALA A 185 29.45 7.26 10.03
CA ALA A 185 30.62 7.77 9.31
C ALA A 185 31.88 6.89 9.51
N THR A 186 31.90 6.05 10.56
CA THR A 186 33.08 5.27 10.99
C THR A 186 32.84 3.75 10.91
N THR A 187 31.87 3.31 10.10
CA THR A 187 31.39 1.92 10.06
C THR A 187 32.42 0.92 9.47
N SER A 188 33.35 1.40 8.65
CA SER A 188 34.48 0.60 8.15
C SER A 188 35.50 0.27 9.26
N GLU A 189 35.55 1.03 10.36
CA GLU A 189 36.29 0.65 11.57
C GLU A 189 35.48 -0.27 12.48
N LEU A 190 34.14 -0.23 12.43
CA LEU A 190 33.27 -1.19 13.12
C LEU A 190 33.42 -2.61 12.54
N LEU A 191 33.57 -2.76 11.22
CA LEU A 191 33.89 -4.04 10.59
C LEU A 191 35.23 -4.60 11.07
N LYS A 192 36.24 -3.74 11.24
CA LYS A 192 37.54 -4.12 11.83
C LYS A 192 37.37 -4.47 13.31
N THR A 193 36.59 -3.72 14.06
CA THR A 193 36.34 -3.98 15.49
C THR A 193 35.54 -5.27 15.70
N ALA A 194 34.58 -5.57 14.82
CA ALA A 194 33.77 -6.78 14.84
C ALA A 194 34.58 -8.04 14.48
N SER A 195 35.49 -7.96 13.52
CA SER A 195 36.40 -9.07 13.19
C SER A 195 37.46 -9.30 14.29
N HIS A 196 37.92 -8.24 14.95
CA HIS A 196 38.78 -8.34 16.15
C HIS A 196 38.04 -8.88 17.39
N LEU A 197 36.75 -8.53 17.57
CA LEU A 197 35.92 -9.06 18.66
C LEU A 197 35.58 -10.56 18.49
N LYS A 198 35.53 -11.07 17.25
CA LYS A 198 35.39 -12.51 16.95
C LYS A 198 36.67 -13.32 17.24
N THR A 199 37.85 -12.70 17.29
CA THR A 199 39.15 -13.40 17.37
C THR A 199 39.79 -13.44 18.76
N GLY A 200 39.10 -12.95 19.81
CA GLY A 200 39.49 -13.22 21.20
C GLY A 200 40.90 -12.75 21.60
N THR A 201 41.49 -11.81 20.87
CA THR A 201 42.81 -11.25 21.21
C THR A 201 42.63 -9.91 21.92
N GLN A 202 43.38 -9.74 23.01
CA GLN A 202 43.31 -8.57 23.89
C GLN A 202 43.39 -7.24 23.12
N PRO A 203 42.69 -6.18 23.57
CA PRO A 203 42.66 -4.91 22.85
C PRO A 203 43.99 -4.17 23.03
N THR A 204 44.85 -4.22 22.02
CA THR A 204 45.90 -3.21 21.83
C THR A 204 45.24 -1.90 21.40
N GLN A 205 45.72 -0.82 22.00
CA GLN A 205 45.17 0.52 22.01
C GLN A 205 45.08 1.13 20.60
N GLN A 206 43.92 1.04 19.95
CA GLN A 206 43.39 2.01 18.96
C GLN A 206 41.97 1.60 18.47
N ALA A 207 41.10 1.17 19.39
CA ALA A 207 39.68 0.96 19.08
C ALA A 207 38.93 2.31 19.19
N SER A 208 38.16 2.64 18.16
CA SER A 208 37.38 3.87 18.06
C SER A 208 36.45 4.06 19.27
N ARG A 209 36.42 5.27 19.84
CA ARG A 209 35.59 5.60 21.01
C ARG A 209 34.11 5.54 20.62
N ALA A 210 33.33 4.70 21.29
CA ALA A 210 31.87 4.80 21.26
C ALA A 210 31.45 6.23 21.66
N THR A 211 30.63 6.89 20.84
CA THR A 211 30.20 8.29 21.09
C THR A 211 29.38 8.38 22.36
N ARG A 212 28.62 7.33 22.68
CA ARG A 212 27.83 7.24 23.91
C ARG A 212 27.56 5.77 24.28
N ARG A 213 27.57 5.48 25.59
CA ARG A 213 27.15 4.19 26.16
C ARG A 213 25.81 4.38 26.87
N ILE A 214 24.84 3.55 26.52
CA ILE A 214 23.56 3.45 27.22
C ILE A 214 23.80 2.52 28.42
N GLU A 215 23.54 3.01 29.64
CA GLU A 215 23.74 2.20 30.84
C GLU A 215 22.76 1.02 30.90
N PRO A 216 23.22 -0.18 31.28
CA PRO A 216 22.34 -1.32 31.48
C PRO A 216 21.42 -1.03 32.68
N SER A 217 20.11 -1.09 32.44
CA SER A 217 19.11 -0.86 33.49
C SER A 217 19.10 -1.98 34.53
N SER A 218 18.71 -1.64 35.76
CA SER A 218 18.64 -2.54 36.93
C SER A 218 17.46 -3.54 36.92
N HIS A 219 16.53 -3.45 35.95
CA HIS A 219 15.33 -4.28 35.93
C HIS A 219 15.49 -5.54 35.05
N LYS A 220 14.96 -6.68 35.54
CA LYS A 220 14.98 -8.00 34.87
C LYS A 220 14.33 -7.98 33.47
N GLU A 221 13.40 -7.08 33.22
CA GLU A 221 12.63 -6.99 31.97
C GLU A 221 13.40 -6.31 30.83
N PHE A 222 14.46 -5.56 31.16
CA PHE A 222 15.33 -4.85 30.20
C PHE A 222 16.70 -5.53 30.03
N GLN A 223 16.78 -6.84 30.29
CA GLN A 223 18.00 -7.62 30.04
C GLN A 223 18.38 -7.64 28.56
N ASP A 224 17.42 -7.46 27.65
CA ASP A 224 17.72 -7.34 26.23
C ASP A 224 18.36 -5.97 25.95
N PRO A 225 19.63 -5.92 25.52
CA PRO A 225 20.35 -4.66 25.27
C PRO A 225 19.68 -3.82 24.18
N VAL A 226 18.95 -4.45 23.26
CA VAL A 226 18.25 -3.76 22.17
C VAL A 226 17.01 -3.05 22.70
N LEU A 227 16.19 -3.73 23.50
CA LEU A 227 14.99 -3.15 24.10
C LEU A 227 15.37 -1.98 25.03
N ASN A 228 16.40 -2.16 25.87
CA ASN A 228 16.89 -1.10 26.75
C ASN A 228 17.36 0.12 25.95
N ALA A 229 18.06 -0.09 24.83
CA ALA A 229 18.49 1.00 23.97
C ALA A 229 17.30 1.76 23.34
N VAL A 230 16.31 1.05 22.80
CA VAL A 230 15.12 1.66 22.20
C VAL A 230 14.36 2.51 23.21
N VAL A 231 14.10 1.95 24.40
CA VAL A 231 13.34 2.64 25.46
C VAL A 231 14.10 3.84 26.02
N SER A 232 15.41 3.70 26.26
CA SER A 232 16.25 4.79 26.75
C SER A 232 16.33 5.95 25.77
N LEU A 233 16.56 5.66 24.48
CA LEU A 233 16.60 6.68 23.41
C LEU A 233 15.25 7.37 23.21
N ALA A 234 14.14 6.63 23.32
CA ALA A 234 12.79 7.19 23.22
C ALA A 234 12.49 8.12 24.40
N SER A 235 12.78 7.67 25.63
CA SER A 235 12.56 8.46 26.86
C SER A 235 13.38 9.74 26.87
N GLU A 236 14.65 9.68 26.46
CA GLU A 236 15.49 10.87 26.33
C GLU A 236 14.90 11.87 25.34
N THR A 237 14.47 11.41 24.17
CA THR A 237 13.90 12.28 23.13
C THR A 237 12.65 12.99 23.63
N ALA A 238 11.80 12.24 24.34
CA ALA A 238 10.58 12.77 24.93
C ALA A 238 10.86 13.80 26.03
N ARG A 239 11.84 13.55 26.91
CA ARG A 239 12.27 14.50 27.95
C ARG A 239 12.86 15.78 27.35
N ALA A 240 13.53 15.68 26.22
CA ALA A 240 14.01 16.83 25.47
C ALA A 240 12.88 17.60 24.73
N GLY A 241 11.62 17.15 24.81
CA GLY A 241 10.47 17.80 24.18
C GLY A 241 10.31 17.49 22.69
N TYR A 242 11.06 16.51 22.18
CA TYR A 242 11.01 16.10 20.77
C TYR A 242 10.22 14.81 20.59
N GLY A 243 9.76 14.56 19.35
CA GLY A 243 9.13 13.30 18.99
C GLY A 243 10.16 12.26 18.55
N ALA A 244 9.99 11.01 18.98
CA ALA A 244 10.70 9.84 18.49
C ALA A 244 9.76 8.93 17.68
N LEU A 245 10.27 8.34 16.60
CA LEU A 245 9.56 7.33 15.79
C LEU A 245 10.31 6.00 15.90
N VAL A 246 9.63 4.97 16.38
CA VAL A 246 10.21 3.62 16.52
C VAL A 246 9.62 2.70 15.45
N PHE A 247 10.49 2.08 14.65
CA PHE A 247 10.14 1.02 13.71
C PHE A 247 10.45 -0.34 14.33
N ALA A 248 9.45 -1.22 14.36
CA ALA A 248 9.60 -2.61 14.79
C ALA A 248 9.18 -3.59 13.68
N SER A 249 9.70 -4.82 13.76
CA SER A 249 9.57 -5.84 12.71
C SER A 249 8.19 -6.48 12.58
N SER A 250 7.36 -6.40 13.63
CA SER A 250 6.06 -7.07 13.69
C SER A 250 5.06 -6.27 14.51
N ARG A 251 3.76 -6.51 14.29
CA ARG A 251 2.68 -5.85 15.04
C ARG A 251 2.77 -6.12 16.54
N TYR A 252 2.98 -7.39 16.91
CA TYR A 252 3.19 -7.78 18.30
C TYR A 252 4.42 -7.10 18.92
N GLY A 253 5.50 -6.94 18.13
CA GLY A 253 6.68 -6.17 18.53
C GLY A 253 6.34 -4.70 18.79
N CYS A 254 5.66 -4.03 17.86
CA CYS A 254 5.21 -2.65 18.04
C CYS A 254 4.36 -2.46 19.30
N GLU A 255 3.39 -3.35 19.54
CA GLU A 255 2.53 -3.30 20.73
C GLU A 255 3.32 -3.50 22.02
N SER A 256 4.25 -4.46 22.02
CA SER A 256 5.10 -4.73 23.18
C SER A 256 6.03 -3.54 23.47
N ASP A 257 6.72 -3.03 22.46
CA ASP A 257 7.62 -1.88 22.58
C ASP A 257 6.86 -0.65 23.07
N ALA A 258 5.65 -0.40 22.56
CA ALA A 258 4.82 0.71 22.99
C ALA A 258 4.43 0.61 24.47
N ARG A 259 4.06 -0.58 24.96
CA ARG A 259 3.79 -0.80 26.40
C ARG A 259 5.03 -0.55 27.25
N TRP A 260 6.20 -1.01 26.80
CA TRP A 260 7.46 -0.81 27.52
C TRP A 260 7.87 0.67 27.58
N ILE A 261 7.76 1.39 26.46
CA ILE A 261 8.04 2.82 26.40
C ILE A 261 7.06 3.58 27.31
N ALA A 262 5.77 3.28 27.26
CA ALA A 262 4.76 3.95 28.08
C ALA A 262 5.02 3.81 29.59
N ARG A 263 5.59 2.69 30.06
CA ARG A 263 5.96 2.48 31.48
C ARG A 263 7.13 3.35 31.94
N VAL A 264 7.99 3.81 31.03
CA VAL A 264 9.23 4.57 31.34
C VAL A 264 9.08 6.07 31.05
N MET A 265 8.00 6.45 30.37
CA MET A 265 7.64 7.85 30.14
C MET A 265 7.21 8.53 31.45
N PRO A 266 7.44 9.86 31.59
CA PRO A 266 7.09 10.59 32.81
C PRO A 266 5.60 10.45 33.14
N THR A 267 5.30 10.27 34.44
CA THR A 267 3.96 10.04 34.98
C THR A 267 3.06 11.27 34.83
N GLN A 268 1.74 11.07 34.91
CA GLN A 268 0.71 12.11 34.70
C GLN A 268 0.91 13.37 35.57
N ASP A 269 1.62 13.27 36.69
CA ASP A 269 1.89 14.36 37.63
C ASP A 269 3.00 15.34 37.17
N GLU A 270 3.85 14.96 36.20
CA GLU A 270 4.92 15.81 35.66
C GLU A 270 4.52 16.55 34.36
N LEU A 271 3.28 16.35 33.89
CA LEU A 271 2.80 16.86 32.61
C LEU A 271 1.94 18.12 32.79
N ASP A 272 2.07 19.07 31.86
CA ASP A 272 1.19 20.24 31.81
C ASP A 272 -0.29 19.81 31.73
N PRO A 273 -1.18 20.35 32.59
CA PRO A 273 -2.58 19.96 32.63
C PRO A 273 -3.32 20.20 31.30
N THR A 274 -2.89 21.20 30.52
CA THR A 274 -3.43 21.48 29.18
C THR A 274 -3.06 20.43 28.12
N LEU A 275 -1.93 19.73 28.28
CA LEU A 275 -1.54 18.63 27.39
C LEU A 275 -2.33 17.36 27.73
N LEU A 276 -2.61 17.14 29.00
CA LEU A 276 -3.44 16.02 29.46
C LEU A 276 -4.87 16.14 28.91
N GLU A 277 -5.46 17.33 28.98
CA GLU A 277 -6.80 17.61 28.43
C GLU A 277 -6.87 17.30 26.93
N LYS A 278 -5.90 17.78 26.13
CA LYS A 278 -5.81 17.46 24.69
C LYS A 278 -5.64 15.97 24.40
N ARG A 279 -4.95 15.21 25.26
CA ARG A 279 -4.79 13.75 25.11
C ARG A 279 -6.09 13.02 25.40
N ILE A 280 -6.85 13.48 26.39
CA ILE A 280 -8.16 12.94 26.74
C ILE A 280 -9.17 13.24 25.62
N ASP A 281 -9.16 14.44 25.07
CA ASP A 281 -9.98 14.80 23.90
C ASP A 281 -9.66 13.90 22.70
N LEU A 282 -8.37 13.67 22.43
CA LEU A 282 -7.94 12.77 21.37
C LEU A 282 -8.39 11.32 21.64
N LEU A 283 -8.36 10.85 22.88
CA LEU A 283 -8.92 9.54 23.24
C LEU A 283 -10.43 9.47 23.03
N ALA A 284 -11.17 10.54 23.36
CA ALA A 284 -12.60 10.63 23.13
C ALA A 284 -12.91 10.61 21.62
N GLU A 285 -12.17 11.36 20.81
CA GLU A 285 -12.26 11.32 19.35
C GLU A 285 -11.95 9.92 18.81
N LEU A 286 -10.89 9.27 19.29
CA LEU A 286 -10.53 7.91 18.88
C LEU A 286 -11.61 6.88 19.25
N ARG A 287 -12.24 7.02 20.42
CA ARG A 287 -13.38 6.17 20.84
C ARG A 287 -14.62 6.42 19.98
N SER A 288 -14.81 7.64 19.48
CA SER A 288 -15.93 8.00 18.61
C SER A 288 -15.78 7.47 17.17
N LEU A 289 -14.57 7.09 16.76
CA LEU A 289 -14.35 6.46 15.45
C LEU A 289 -14.97 5.06 15.43
N GLY A 290 -15.72 4.76 14.36
CA GLY A 290 -16.45 3.48 14.20
C GLY A 290 -15.59 2.21 14.16
N THR A 291 -14.26 2.34 14.23
CA THR A 291 -13.31 1.21 14.34
C THR A 291 -13.07 0.76 15.78
N GLY A 292 -13.52 1.54 16.78
CA GLY A 292 -13.19 1.35 18.19
C GLY A 292 -11.71 1.61 18.49
N LEU A 293 -11.38 1.71 19.78
CA LEU A 293 -10.02 1.88 20.26
C LEU A 293 -9.34 0.51 20.44
N ASP A 294 -8.03 0.45 20.16
CA ASP A 294 -7.22 -0.71 20.52
C ASP A 294 -6.92 -0.67 22.03
N PRO A 295 -7.07 -1.77 22.79
CA PRO A 295 -6.74 -1.79 24.23
C PRO A 295 -5.33 -1.26 24.54
N VAL A 296 -4.36 -1.51 23.66
CA VAL A 296 -2.98 -1.03 23.84
C VAL A 296 -2.88 0.48 23.61
N LEU A 297 -3.62 1.03 22.64
CA LEU A 297 -3.68 2.47 22.43
C LEU A 297 -4.36 3.19 23.60
N GLU A 298 -5.35 2.57 24.22
CA GLU A 298 -6.02 3.13 25.39
C GLU A 298 -5.07 3.34 26.57
N GLU A 299 -4.15 2.40 26.79
CA GLU A 299 -3.13 2.49 27.84
C GLU A 299 -1.98 3.43 27.47
N THR A 300 -1.62 3.54 26.19
CA THR A 300 -0.39 4.21 25.74
C THR A 300 -0.59 5.68 25.35
N VAL A 301 -1.77 6.07 24.86
CA VAL A 301 -2.08 7.46 24.46
C VAL A 301 -2.07 8.46 25.62
N PRO A 302 -2.54 8.14 26.85
CA PRO A 302 -2.40 9.04 28.00
C PRO A 302 -0.93 9.40 28.29
N MET A 303 -0.02 8.47 28.03
CA MET A 303 1.44 8.64 28.18
C MET A 303 2.09 9.33 26.97
N GLY A 304 1.32 9.61 25.90
CA GLY A 304 1.78 10.28 24.70
C GLY A 304 2.42 9.36 23.65
N VAL A 305 2.26 8.04 23.79
CA VAL A 305 2.74 7.05 22.83
C VAL A 305 1.57 6.64 21.93
N ALA A 306 1.75 6.71 20.61
CA ALA A 306 0.73 6.34 19.64
C ALA A 306 1.34 5.74 18.38
N PHE A 307 0.59 4.87 17.70
CA PHE A 307 1.00 4.31 16.41
C PHE A 307 0.73 5.33 15.29
N HIS A 308 1.77 6.02 14.84
CA HIS A 308 1.63 6.98 13.75
C HIS A 308 2.88 7.09 12.86
N LEU A 309 2.71 7.59 11.63
CA LEU A 309 3.76 7.62 10.60
C LEU A 309 4.26 9.03 10.28
N ARG A 310 4.31 9.95 11.25
CA ARG A 310 4.82 11.31 11.00
C ARG A 310 6.33 11.42 11.13
N PRO A 311 6.94 12.39 10.41
CA PRO A 311 8.34 12.74 10.61
C PRO A 311 8.60 13.13 12.07
N ALA A 312 9.70 12.63 12.61
CA ALA A 312 10.09 12.79 14.00
C ALA A 312 11.54 13.28 14.04
N ARG A 313 11.97 13.91 15.13
CA ARG A 313 13.38 14.35 15.26
C ARG A 313 14.30 13.14 15.23
N ARG A 314 13.93 12.10 15.98
CA ARG A 314 14.70 10.85 16.10
C ARG A 314 13.91 9.69 15.49
N VAL A 315 14.57 8.90 14.65
CA VAL A 315 14.06 7.61 14.14
C VAL A 315 14.87 6.48 14.74
N ILE A 316 14.22 5.49 15.33
CA ILE A 316 14.84 4.34 15.97
C ILE A 316 14.34 3.08 15.26
N LEU A 317 15.25 2.26 14.77
CA LEU A 317 14.97 0.97 14.15
C LEU A 317 15.33 -0.11 15.17
N HIS A 318 14.33 -0.80 15.73
CA HIS A 318 14.51 -1.88 16.69
C HIS A 318 15.42 -2.97 16.10
N ASN A 319 15.23 -3.30 14.83
CA ASN A 319 16.05 -4.25 14.09
C ASN A 319 16.04 -3.93 12.59
N ALA A 320 16.93 -4.58 11.85
CA ALA A 320 17.00 -4.51 10.38
C ALA A 320 16.20 -5.63 9.68
N ARG A 321 15.38 -6.38 10.43
CA ARG A 321 14.60 -7.51 9.92
C ARG A 321 13.12 -7.15 9.91
N MET A 322 12.40 -7.54 8.86
CA MET A 322 10.95 -7.44 8.79
C MET A 322 10.37 -8.84 8.59
N GLY A 323 9.80 -9.39 9.66
CA GLY A 323 9.45 -10.81 9.70
C GLY A 323 10.68 -11.72 9.69
N ARG A 324 10.81 -12.55 8.65
CA ARG A 324 11.95 -13.48 8.50
C ARG A 324 13.08 -12.92 7.64
N ASP A 325 12.79 -11.90 6.83
CA ASP A 325 13.69 -11.36 5.83
C ASP A 325 14.27 -10.02 6.28
N PHE A 326 15.40 -9.63 5.69
CA PHE A 326 16.02 -8.33 5.94
C PHE A 326 15.28 -7.23 5.18
N VAL A 327 15.25 -6.04 5.78
CA VAL A 327 14.70 -4.84 5.13
C VAL A 327 15.56 -4.48 3.92
N GLY A 328 14.94 -4.25 2.77
CA GLY A 328 15.67 -3.82 1.56
C GLY A 328 16.30 -2.42 1.70
N PRO A 329 17.36 -2.10 0.93
CA PRO A 329 18.04 -0.80 1.00
C PRO A 329 17.10 0.41 0.77
N SER A 330 16.12 0.24 -0.11
CA SER A 330 15.10 1.26 -0.42
C SER A 330 14.22 1.59 0.78
N MET A 331 13.69 0.56 1.45
CA MET A 331 12.84 0.71 2.63
C MET A 331 13.62 1.30 3.81
N LEU A 332 14.87 0.87 4.03
CA LEU A 332 15.73 1.46 5.07
C LEU A 332 15.97 2.95 4.83
N ARG A 333 16.21 3.35 3.57
CA ARG A 333 16.35 4.75 3.17
C ARG A 333 15.06 5.56 3.39
N GLN A 334 13.89 4.99 3.11
CA GLN A 334 12.62 5.64 3.39
C GLN A 334 12.37 5.82 4.89
N MET A 335 12.73 4.82 5.71
CA MET A 335 12.58 4.89 7.17
C MET A 335 13.47 5.98 7.77
N ARG A 336 14.78 6.01 7.44
CA ARG A 336 15.68 7.09 7.86
C ARG A 336 15.23 8.45 7.31
N GLY A 337 14.64 8.45 6.13
CA GLY A 337 14.11 9.63 5.46
C GLY A 337 13.12 10.44 6.30
N ARG A 338 12.48 9.82 7.29
CA ARG A 338 11.52 10.45 8.19
C ARG A 338 12.15 11.18 9.38
N ALA A 339 13.47 11.14 9.55
CA ALA A 339 14.18 11.85 10.61
C ALA A 339 14.34 13.35 10.31
N GLY A 340 14.01 14.20 11.27
CA GLY A 340 14.08 15.66 11.18
C GLY A 340 12.82 16.30 10.59
N ARG A 341 12.17 17.19 11.36
CA ARG A 341 11.00 17.96 10.91
C ARG A 341 11.44 19.31 10.37
N LYS A 342 11.13 19.56 9.09
CA LYS A 342 11.42 20.84 8.41
C LYS A 342 10.83 22.01 9.21
N GLY A 343 11.67 22.97 9.59
CA GLY A 343 11.28 24.20 10.29
C GLY A 343 11.07 24.05 11.80
N LYS A 344 11.36 22.88 12.39
CA LYS A 344 11.33 22.67 13.85
C LYS A 344 12.63 22.12 14.40
N ASP A 345 13.20 21.13 13.72
CA ASP A 345 14.41 20.46 14.17
C ASP A 345 15.60 20.93 13.33
N GLU A 346 16.75 21.19 13.96
CA GLU A 346 18.00 21.57 13.29
C GLU A 346 18.73 20.36 12.68
N VAL A 347 18.62 19.20 13.34
CA VAL A 347 19.23 17.92 12.92
C VAL A 347 18.23 16.78 13.14
N GLY A 348 18.22 15.82 12.22
CA GLY A 348 17.51 14.55 12.36
C GLY A 348 18.47 13.42 12.74
N GLU A 349 18.14 12.65 13.75
CA GLU A 349 18.99 11.53 14.21
C GLU A 349 18.35 10.20 13.86
N THR A 350 19.15 9.23 13.45
CA THR A 350 18.69 7.87 13.16
C THR A 350 19.53 6.85 13.92
N TYR A 351 18.88 5.90 14.58
CA TYR A 351 19.53 4.85 15.38
C TYR A 351 19.09 3.48 14.86
N LEU A 352 20.05 2.68 14.42
CA LEU A 352 19.81 1.31 13.98
C LEU A 352 20.34 0.33 15.03
N CYS A 353 19.44 -0.38 15.70
CA CYS A 353 19.81 -1.35 16.72
C CYS A 353 20.08 -2.73 16.09
N CYS A 354 21.18 -3.36 16.49
CA CYS A 354 21.61 -4.65 15.92
C CYS A 354 22.01 -5.65 17.00
N ARG A 355 21.73 -6.93 16.73
CA ARG A 355 22.25 -8.07 17.49
C ARG A 355 23.56 -8.57 16.88
N LYS A 356 24.30 -9.40 17.63
CA LYS A 356 25.58 -9.99 17.17
C LYS A 356 25.48 -10.71 15.84
N ASP A 357 24.40 -11.46 15.65
CA ASP A 357 24.21 -12.32 14.48
C ASP A 357 23.93 -11.52 13.19
N ASP A 358 23.51 -10.26 13.32
CA ASP A 358 23.03 -9.44 12.20
C ASP A 358 24.03 -8.35 11.78
N LEU A 359 25.13 -8.17 12.51
CA LEU A 359 25.99 -6.99 12.36
C LEU A 359 26.57 -6.85 10.95
N GLU A 360 27.13 -7.92 10.37
CA GLU A 360 27.74 -7.90 9.03
C GLU A 360 26.70 -7.52 7.96
N GLN A 361 25.54 -8.18 8.00
CA GLN A 361 24.46 -7.95 7.02
C GLN A 361 23.87 -6.54 7.12
N VAL A 362 23.82 -5.98 8.33
CA VAL A 362 23.37 -4.60 8.54
C VAL A 362 24.37 -3.59 8.01
N VAL A 363 25.67 -3.83 8.21
CA VAL A 363 26.69 -2.95 7.66
C VAL A 363 26.67 -2.98 6.13
N ASP A 364 26.53 -4.16 5.54
CA ASP A 364 26.36 -4.32 4.09
C ASP A 364 25.12 -3.56 3.61
N LEU A 365 23.99 -3.67 4.33
CA LEU A 365 22.76 -2.95 4.03
C LEU A 365 22.91 -1.42 4.11
N MET A 366 23.75 -0.91 5.01
CA MET A 366 24.02 0.53 5.13
C MET A 366 24.86 1.08 3.97
N HIS A 367 25.75 0.26 3.39
CA HIS A 367 26.60 0.64 2.25
C HIS A 367 26.02 0.22 0.90
N ALA A 368 25.00 -0.64 0.90
CA ALA A 368 24.37 -1.15 -0.30
C ALA A 368 23.86 0.00 -1.17
N GLU A 369 24.25 -0.04 -2.45
CA GLU A 369 23.66 0.83 -3.46
C GLU A 369 22.20 0.43 -3.68
N MET A 370 21.40 1.41 -4.13
CA MET A 370 19.98 1.14 -4.37
C MET A 370 19.82 0.16 -5.52
N PRO A 371 18.96 -0.86 -5.37
CA PRO A 371 18.69 -1.81 -6.44
C PRO A 371 18.22 -1.02 -7.67
N GLN A 372 18.69 -1.45 -8.83
CA GLN A 372 18.24 -0.89 -10.10
C GLN A 372 16.79 -1.32 -10.31
N ILE A 373 15.95 -0.39 -10.73
CA ILE A 373 14.56 -0.74 -11.07
C ILE A 373 14.56 -1.70 -12.25
N THR A 374 13.81 -2.77 -12.07
CA THR A 374 13.45 -3.70 -13.13
C THR A 374 12.01 -3.48 -13.55
N SER A 375 11.67 -3.83 -14.79
CA SER A 375 10.28 -3.80 -15.22
C SER A 375 9.51 -4.90 -14.51
N GLY A 376 8.42 -4.53 -13.83
CA GLY A 376 7.51 -5.49 -13.20
C GLY A 376 6.78 -6.40 -14.20
N LEU A 377 6.97 -6.20 -15.51
CA LEU A 377 6.50 -7.09 -16.57
C LEU A 377 7.42 -8.30 -16.81
N MET A 378 8.69 -8.27 -16.36
CA MET A 378 9.63 -9.38 -16.54
C MET A 378 9.26 -10.63 -15.72
N THR A 379 8.64 -10.43 -14.57
CA THR A 379 8.53 -11.46 -13.53
C THR A 379 7.43 -12.49 -13.81
N ASP A 380 6.40 -12.14 -14.59
CA ASP A 380 5.24 -13.02 -14.80
C ASP A 380 4.54 -12.81 -16.15
N LYS A 381 4.29 -13.92 -16.86
CA LYS A 381 3.50 -13.95 -18.10
C LYS A 381 2.08 -13.39 -17.89
N GLN A 382 1.52 -13.52 -16.69
CA GLN A 382 0.18 -13.01 -16.33
C GLN A 382 0.06 -11.50 -16.50
N ARG A 383 1.12 -10.74 -16.15
CA ARG A 383 1.09 -9.27 -16.17
C ARG A 383 1.13 -8.73 -17.59
N ILE A 384 1.91 -9.40 -18.45
CA ILE A 384 1.96 -9.09 -19.88
C ILE A 384 0.60 -9.41 -20.52
N GLN A 385 -0.01 -10.56 -20.20
CA GLN A 385 -1.36 -10.87 -20.69
C GLN A 385 -2.38 -9.82 -20.30
N ARG A 386 -2.35 -9.33 -19.05
CA ARG A 386 -3.19 -8.21 -18.62
C ARG A 386 -2.92 -6.94 -19.41
N ALA A 387 -1.65 -6.59 -19.60
CA ALA A 387 -1.24 -5.41 -20.35
C ALA A 387 -1.80 -5.41 -21.77
N LEU A 388 -1.62 -6.53 -22.48
CA LEU A 388 -2.09 -6.71 -23.84
C LEU A 388 -3.62 -6.70 -23.91
N LEU A 389 -4.29 -7.41 -22.99
CA LEU A 389 -5.75 -7.46 -22.94
C LEU A 389 -6.36 -6.08 -22.73
N GLU A 390 -5.77 -5.25 -21.85
CA GLU A 390 -6.24 -3.88 -21.61
C GLU A 390 -6.10 -3.01 -22.86
N VAL A 391 -4.97 -3.07 -23.57
CA VAL A 391 -4.73 -2.28 -24.79
C VAL A 391 -5.69 -2.69 -25.93
N ILE A 392 -5.92 -3.99 -26.09
CA ILE A 392 -6.82 -4.54 -27.10
C ILE A 392 -8.29 -4.21 -26.75
N ALA A 393 -8.68 -4.34 -25.48
CA ALA A 393 -10.04 -4.05 -25.03
C ALA A 393 -10.41 -2.57 -25.18
N VAL A 394 -9.48 -1.67 -24.87
CA VAL A 394 -9.63 -0.20 -25.01
C VAL A 394 -9.51 0.26 -26.48
N ARG A 395 -9.26 -0.67 -27.42
CA ARG A 395 -9.10 -0.39 -28.86
C ARG A 395 -7.96 0.58 -29.19
N LEU A 396 -6.93 0.61 -28.35
CA LEU A 396 -5.72 1.41 -28.55
C LEU A 396 -4.80 0.79 -29.61
N ALA A 397 -4.72 -0.54 -29.65
CA ALA A 397 -4.04 -1.29 -30.70
C ALA A 397 -5.01 -2.29 -31.35
N THR A 398 -5.34 -2.07 -32.61
CA THR A 398 -6.19 -2.96 -33.42
C THR A 398 -5.39 -3.74 -34.47
N SER A 399 -4.12 -3.39 -34.67
CA SER A 399 -3.20 -4.05 -35.60
C SER A 399 -1.96 -4.55 -34.86
N ARG A 400 -1.27 -5.53 -35.47
CA ARG A 400 0.00 -6.04 -34.98
C ARG A 400 1.04 -4.92 -34.83
N ASP A 401 1.16 -4.07 -35.84
CA ASP A 401 2.15 -2.98 -35.83
C ASP A 401 1.91 -2.01 -34.67
N ALA A 402 0.64 -1.75 -34.32
CA ALA A 402 0.30 -0.92 -33.17
C ALA A 402 0.60 -1.62 -31.82
N LEU A 403 0.52 -2.95 -31.77
CA LEU A 403 0.89 -3.73 -30.58
C LEU A 403 2.41 -3.76 -30.39
N ASP A 404 3.16 -3.97 -31.47
CA ASP A 404 4.62 -3.91 -31.47
C ASP A 404 5.10 -2.48 -31.14
N GLU A 405 4.42 -1.44 -31.64
CA GLU A 405 4.66 -0.05 -31.22
C GLU A 405 4.40 0.14 -29.72
N TYR A 406 3.28 -0.39 -29.21
CA TYR A 406 2.97 -0.32 -27.78
C TYR A 406 4.03 -1.00 -26.92
N ILE A 407 4.46 -2.22 -27.28
CA ILE A 407 5.51 -2.96 -26.58
C ILE A 407 6.83 -2.20 -26.68
N SER A 408 7.16 -1.59 -27.82
CA SER A 408 8.38 -0.79 -27.98
C SER A 408 8.44 0.41 -27.01
N LYS A 409 7.29 0.92 -26.58
CA LYS A 409 7.15 2.03 -25.62
C LYS A 409 7.09 1.58 -24.16
N THR A 410 7.14 0.28 -23.87
CA THR A 410 7.19 -0.23 -22.48
C THR A 410 8.56 0.00 -21.84
N LEU A 411 8.66 -0.10 -20.52
CA LEU A 411 9.97 -0.11 -19.85
C LEU A 411 10.70 -1.42 -20.14
N LEU A 412 9.94 -2.51 -20.30
CA LEU A 412 10.48 -3.83 -20.66
C LEU A 412 11.34 -3.78 -21.94
N SER A 413 10.85 -3.19 -23.03
CA SER A 413 11.60 -3.10 -24.30
C SER A 413 12.92 -2.33 -24.18
N HIS A 414 12.98 -1.35 -23.28
CA HIS A 414 14.19 -0.59 -23.00
C HIS A 414 15.19 -1.38 -22.14
N SER A 415 14.75 -2.44 -21.48
CA SER A 415 15.54 -3.27 -20.56
C SER A 415 15.84 -4.70 -21.07
N GLY A 416 15.10 -5.20 -22.07
CA GLY A 416 15.28 -6.54 -22.63
C GLY A 416 14.50 -6.79 -23.93
N SER A 417 14.78 -7.91 -24.59
CA SER A 417 14.14 -8.33 -25.85
C SER A 417 12.90 -9.19 -25.58
N PHE A 418 11.75 -8.80 -26.12
CA PHE A 418 10.50 -9.58 -26.07
C PHE A 418 10.24 -10.29 -27.41
N GLU A 419 9.76 -11.54 -27.37
CA GLU A 419 9.33 -12.30 -28.55
C GLU A 419 7.92 -11.87 -29.00
N SER A 420 7.79 -11.46 -30.27
CA SER A 420 6.54 -10.97 -30.86
C SER A 420 5.40 -12.01 -30.82
N LEU A 421 4.19 -11.55 -30.50
CA LEU A 421 2.96 -12.34 -30.64
C LEU A 421 2.53 -12.39 -32.12
N GLN A 422 2.13 -13.56 -32.59
CA GLN A 422 1.98 -13.85 -34.03
C GLN A 422 0.62 -13.49 -34.68
N ASN A 423 -0.42 -13.13 -33.92
CA ASN A 423 -1.79 -13.02 -34.48
C ASN A 423 -2.48 -11.68 -34.16
N CYS A 424 -3.30 -11.19 -35.09
CA CYS A 424 -4.26 -10.10 -34.84
C CYS A 424 -5.30 -10.55 -33.80
N VAL A 425 -5.55 -9.71 -32.79
CA VAL A 425 -6.42 -10.07 -31.67
C VAL A 425 -7.56 -9.07 -31.56
N GLU A 426 -8.80 -9.55 -31.66
CA GLU A 426 -9.97 -8.78 -31.27
C GLU A 426 -10.36 -9.13 -29.82
N PRO A 427 -10.81 -8.16 -29.01
CA PRO A 427 -11.23 -8.42 -27.64
C PRO A 427 -12.53 -9.20 -27.64
N THR A 428 -12.51 -10.41 -27.06
CA THR A 428 -13.71 -11.20 -26.78
C THR A 428 -14.62 -10.46 -25.79
N LYS A 429 -15.91 -10.81 -25.74
CA LYS A 429 -16.86 -10.27 -24.74
C LYS A 429 -16.31 -10.43 -23.32
N LEU A 430 -15.77 -11.62 -23.01
CA LEU A 430 -15.09 -11.91 -21.75
C LEU A 430 -13.90 -10.98 -21.51
N GLY A 431 -13.05 -10.77 -22.52
CA GLY A 431 -11.91 -9.86 -22.41
C GLY A 431 -12.30 -8.43 -22.04
N LYS A 432 -13.36 -7.90 -22.67
CA LYS A 432 -13.91 -6.58 -22.33
C LYS A 432 -14.47 -6.54 -20.90
N ALA A 433 -15.21 -7.57 -20.50
CA ALA A 433 -15.77 -7.69 -19.15
C ALA A 433 -14.69 -7.72 -18.06
N ILE A 434 -13.59 -8.44 -18.27
CA ILE A 434 -12.44 -8.51 -17.36
C ILE A 434 -11.79 -7.13 -17.18
N VAL A 435 -11.55 -6.41 -18.29
CA VAL A 435 -10.93 -5.09 -18.25
C VAL A 435 -11.85 -4.05 -17.59
N ALA A 436 -13.15 -4.08 -17.89
CA ALA A 436 -14.13 -3.16 -17.31
C ALA A 436 -14.34 -3.38 -15.80
N SER A 437 -14.17 -4.62 -15.33
CA SER A 437 -14.23 -4.99 -13.91
C SER A 437 -12.89 -4.79 -13.17
N ALA A 438 -11.82 -4.40 -13.89
CA ALA A 438 -10.46 -4.22 -13.36
C ALA A 438 -9.88 -5.48 -12.68
N LEU A 439 -10.30 -6.66 -13.14
CA LEU A 439 -9.82 -7.96 -12.66
C LEU A 439 -8.58 -8.41 -13.43
N ASP A 440 -7.76 -9.24 -12.79
CA ASP A 440 -6.68 -9.94 -13.49
C ASP A 440 -7.27 -11.01 -14.44
N PRO A 441 -6.64 -11.30 -15.60
CA PRO A 441 -7.17 -12.26 -16.57
C PRO A 441 -7.47 -13.64 -16.00
N ASP A 442 -6.56 -14.20 -15.21
CA ASP A 442 -6.73 -15.53 -14.57
C ASP A 442 -7.89 -15.53 -13.57
N ASP A 443 -8.01 -14.45 -12.81
CA ASP A 443 -9.09 -14.24 -11.85
C ASP A 443 -10.43 -14.09 -12.56
N GLY A 444 -10.44 -13.39 -13.69
CA GLY A 444 -11.59 -13.23 -14.57
C GLY A 444 -12.07 -14.56 -15.16
N VAL A 445 -11.15 -15.42 -15.62
CA VAL A 445 -11.48 -16.77 -16.14
C VAL A 445 -12.05 -17.64 -15.02
N PHE A 446 -11.45 -17.61 -13.82
CA PHE A 446 -11.96 -18.32 -12.66
C PHE A 446 -13.36 -17.86 -12.26
N ILE A 447 -13.59 -16.54 -12.19
CA ILE A 447 -14.90 -15.96 -11.89
C ILE A 447 -15.93 -16.31 -12.98
N HIS A 448 -15.55 -16.26 -14.25
CA HIS A 448 -16.44 -16.66 -15.36
C HIS A 448 -16.89 -18.12 -15.24
N LYS A 449 -15.98 -19.04 -14.92
CA LYS A 449 -16.29 -20.46 -14.70
C LYS A 449 -17.24 -20.63 -13.51
N GLU A 450 -16.97 -19.96 -12.40
CA GLU A 450 -17.78 -20.07 -11.18
C GLU A 450 -19.16 -19.41 -11.33
N LEU A 451 -19.25 -18.22 -11.92
CA LEU A 451 -20.52 -17.57 -12.23
C LEU A 451 -21.32 -18.36 -13.26
N GLY A 452 -20.67 -18.92 -14.29
CA GLY A 452 -21.33 -19.79 -15.27
C GLY A 452 -21.94 -21.03 -14.62
N ARG A 453 -21.26 -21.63 -13.63
CA ARG A 453 -21.82 -22.71 -12.81
C ARG A 453 -22.98 -22.19 -11.95
N ALA A 454 -22.79 -21.06 -11.28
CA ALA A 454 -23.80 -20.45 -10.41
C ALA A 454 -25.10 -20.11 -11.17
N LEU A 455 -25.02 -19.67 -12.43
CA LEU A 455 -26.17 -19.44 -13.30
C LEU A 455 -26.96 -20.71 -13.62
N GLN A 456 -26.31 -21.88 -13.65
CA GLN A 456 -26.99 -23.16 -13.90
C GLN A 456 -27.71 -23.69 -12.66
N ALA A 457 -27.16 -23.46 -11.47
CA ALA A 457 -27.74 -23.91 -10.21
C ALA A 457 -27.39 -22.93 -9.07
N PHE A 458 -28.24 -21.92 -8.90
CA PHE A 458 -28.09 -20.93 -7.83
C PHE A 458 -28.91 -21.32 -6.59
N VAL A 459 -28.24 -21.61 -5.47
CA VAL A 459 -28.91 -21.79 -4.17
C VAL A 459 -29.40 -20.43 -3.65
N MET A 460 -30.70 -20.16 -3.77
CA MET A 460 -31.36 -18.93 -3.31
C MET A 460 -31.82 -18.99 -1.84
N ASP A 461 -31.97 -20.20 -1.28
CA ASP A 461 -32.51 -20.41 0.08
C ASP A 461 -31.62 -19.85 1.20
N GLY A 462 -30.39 -19.41 0.89
CA GLY A 462 -29.48 -18.88 1.88
C GLY A 462 -28.50 -17.86 1.30
N GLU A 463 -27.99 -16.99 2.18
CA GLU A 463 -27.15 -15.86 1.78
C GLU A 463 -25.71 -16.26 1.44
N MET A 464 -25.26 -17.45 1.86
CA MET A 464 -23.88 -17.89 1.70
C MET A 464 -23.40 -17.98 0.25
N HIS A 465 -24.27 -18.37 -0.68
CA HIS A 465 -23.89 -18.45 -2.09
C HIS A 465 -23.71 -17.06 -2.71
N ILE A 466 -24.56 -16.11 -2.31
CA ILE A 466 -24.49 -14.69 -2.70
C ILE A 466 -23.21 -14.07 -2.13
N LEU A 467 -22.98 -14.24 -0.82
CA LEU A 467 -21.80 -13.72 -0.13
C LEU A 467 -20.51 -14.30 -0.70
N TYR A 468 -20.47 -15.60 -0.98
CA TYR A 468 -19.31 -16.24 -1.64
C TYR A 468 -19.04 -15.63 -3.02
N THR A 469 -20.10 -15.38 -3.80
CA THR A 469 -19.99 -14.76 -5.13
C THR A 469 -19.32 -13.39 -5.04
N PHE A 470 -19.74 -12.54 -4.08
CA PHE A 470 -19.15 -11.21 -3.88
C PHE A 470 -17.85 -11.19 -3.05
N THR A 471 -17.37 -12.34 -2.58
CA THR A 471 -16.11 -12.42 -1.85
C THR A 471 -14.94 -12.30 -2.84
N PRO A 472 -13.98 -11.38 -2.62
CA PRO A 472 -12.85 -11.14 -3.51
C PRO A 472 -11.94 -12.36 -3.61
N VAL A 473 -11.31 -12.52 -4.78
CA VAL A 473 -10.49 -13.69 -5.10
C VAL A 473 -8.99 -13.46 -4.84
N GLN A 474 -8.63 -12.24 -4.41
CA GLN A 474 -7.26 -11.82 -4.16
C GLN A 474 -6.72 -12.45 -2.86
N ASN A 475 -5.52 -13.01 -2.92
CA ASN A 475 -4.86 -13.64 -1.78
C ASN A 475 -4.32 -12.59 -0.81
N TYR A 476 -5.08 -12.25 0.24
CA TYR A 476 -4.63 -11.33 1.29
C TYR A 476 -3.66 -11.93 2.32
N GLY A 477 -3.09 -13.11 2.06
CA GLY A 477 -2.19 -13.76 3.01
C GLY A 477 -2.85 -14.10 4.36
N THR A 478 -4.18 -14.17 4.43
CA THR A 478 -4.90 -14.63 5.62
C THR A 478 -4.65 -16.12 5.82
N ASN A 479 -3.92 -16.45 6.88
CA ASN A 479 -3.82 -17.82 7.36
C ASN A 479 -5.21 -18.26 7.86
N ILE A 480 -5.75 -19.31 7.26
CA ILE A 480 -7.02 -19.88 7.70
C ILE A 480 -6.80 -20.54 9.05
N ASN A 481 -7.54 -20.11 10.06
CA ASN A 481 -7.69 -20.92 11.26
C ASN A 481 -8.65 -22.08 10.96
N TRP A 482 -8.09 -23.24 10.64
CA TRP A 482 -8.86 -24.41 10.22
C TRP A 482 -9.81 -24.94 11.31
N GLN A 483 -9.50 -24.69 12.59
CA GLN A 483 -10.37 -25.08 13.70
C GLN A 483 -11.65 -24.22 13.71
N VAL A 484 -11.49 -22.90 13.57
CA VAL A 484 -12.65 -21.99 13.45
C VAL A 484 -13.44 -22.30 12.19
N PHE A 485 -12.76 -22.54 11.06
CA PHE A 485 -13.42 -22.89 9.81
C PHE A 485 -14.25 -24.16 9.91
N ARG A 486 -13.76 -25.18 10.62
CA ARG A 486 -14.50 -26.42 10.87
C ARG A 486 -15.74 -26.16 11.72
N ASN A 487 -15.59 -25.44 12.84
CA ASN A 487 -16.72 -25.14 13.72
C ASN A 487 -17.83 -24.37 12.99
N GLU A 488 -17.46 -23.37 12.19
CA GLU A 488 -18.43 -22.62 11.38
C GLU A 488 -19.06 -23.47 10.27
N THR A 489 -18.31 -24.44 9.71
CA THR A 489 -18.82 -25.38 8.73
C THR A 489 -19.82 -26.36 9.34
N GLU A 490 -19.62 -26.79 10.58
CA GLU A 490 -20.54 -27.68 11.32
C GLU A 490 -21.82 -26.95 11.74
N ASN A 491 -21.73 -25.64 12.02
CA ASN A 491 -22.87 -24.79 12.39
C ASN A 491 -23.68 -24.27 11.18
N LEU A 492 -23.37 -24.68 9.95
CA LEU A 492 -24.12 -24.26 8.77
C LEU A 492 -25.46 -24.98 8.65
N ASP A 493 -26.49 -24.24 8.22
CA ASP A 493 -27.79 -24.81 7.87
C ASP A 493 -27.69 -25.75 6.65
N ASP A 494 -28.74 -26.54 6.43
CA ASP A 494 -28.85 -27.46 5.28
C ASP A 494 -28.66 -26.74 3.93
N SER A 495 -29.04 -25.46 3.83
CA SER A 495 -28.80 -24.63 2.65
C SER A 495 -27.31 -24.34 2.44
N GLY A 496 -26.57 -23.97 3.50
CA GLY A 496 -25.12 -23.77 3.46
C GLY A 496 -24.35 -25.05 3.14
N HIS A 497 -24.86 -26.19 3.61
CA HIS A 497 -24.32 -27.50 3.25
C HIS A 497 -24.51 -27.86 1.77
N ARG A 498 -25.62 -27.47 1.14
CA ARG A 498 -25.80 -27.59 -0.31
C ARG A 498 -24.79 -26.73 -1.07
N VAL A 499 -24.53 -25.51 -0.61
CA VAL A 499 -23.52 -24.60 -1.21
C VAL A 499 -22.11 -25.21 -1.14
N LEU A 500 -21.72 -25.80 0.00
CA LEU A 500 -20.44 -26.50 0.13
C LEU A 500 -20.29 -27.63 -0.89
N GLY A 501 -21.33 -28.45 -1.05
CA GLY A 501 -21.35 -29.53 -2.05
C GLY A 501 -21.23 -28.99 -3.47
N PHE A 502 -21.95 -27.91 -3.78
CA PHE A 502 -21.93 -27.25 -5.09
C PHE A 502 -20.54 -26.68 -5.44
N LEU A 503 -19.87 -26.04 -4.47
CA LEU A 503 -18.52 -25.48 -4.65
C LEU A 503 -17.41 -26.55 -4.64
N GLY A 504 -17.75 -27.83 -4.47
CA GLY A 504 -16.77 -28.93 -4.43
C GLY A 504 -16.01 -29.04 -3.10
N LEU A 505 -16.47 -28.34 -2.06
CA LEU A 505 -15.85 -28.30 -0.73
C LEU A 505 -16.28 -29.52 0.10
N LYS A 506 -15.47 -30.58 0.04
CA LYS A 506 -15.72 -31.81 0.80
C LYS A 506 -15.41 -31.63 2.29
N ARG A 507 -16.38 -31.89 3.17
CA ARG A 507 -16.20 -31.82 4.64
C ARG A 507 -15.06 -32.71 5.15
N ALA A 508 -14.85 -33.87 4.52
CA ALA A 508 -13.76 -34.77 4.86
C ALA A 508 -12.37 -34.13 4.70
N VAL A 509 -12.21 -33.23 3.72
CA VAL A 509 -10.96 -32.49 3.50
C VAL A 509 -10.79 -31.41 4.57
N ILE A 510 -11.86 -30.67 4.88
CA ILE A 510 -11.86 -29.63 5.93
C ILE A 510 -11.50 -30.22 7.30
N ASN A 511 -12.09 -31.35 7.65
CA ASN A 511 -11.81 -32.03 8.91
C ASN A 511 -10.37 -32.54 8.99
N ARG A 512 -9.82 -33.03 7.87
CA ARG A 512 -8.41 -33.46 7.79
C ARG A 512 -7.45 -32.28 7.98
N LEU A 513 -7.75 -31.15 7.36
CA LEU A 513 -6.96 -29.91 7.47
C LEU A 513 -7.04 -29.32 8.90
N ALA A 514 -8.20 -29.39 9.55
CA ALA A 514 -8.36 -28.99 10.95
C ALA A 514 -7.59 -29.87 11.95
N GLN A 515 -7.32 -31.13 11.59
CA GLN A 515 -6.49 -32.06 12.38
C GLN A 515 -4.99 -31.87 12.18
N GLY A 516 -4.56 -30.87 11.39
CA GLY A 516 -3.15 -30.51 11.20
C GLY A 516 -2.51 -31.07 9.93
N SER A 517 -3.29 -31.65 9.00
CA SER A 517 -2.74 -31.97 7.68
C SER A 517 -2.49 -30.68 6.88
N THR A 518 -1.35 -30.57 6.21
CA THR A 518 -1.04 -29.46 5.31
C THR A 518 -1.28 -29.87 3.87
N LEU A 519 -2.13 -29.14 3.14
CA LEU A 519 -2.16 -29.22 1.68
C LEU A 519 -0.85 -28.65 1.14
N LYS A 520 -0.09 -29.46 0.39
CA LYS A 520 1.07 -28.95 -0.36
C LYS A 520 0.50 -28.20 -1.55
N GLU A 521 0.77 -26.90 -1.67
CA GLU A 521 0.33 -26.07 -2.80
C GLU A 521 1.15 -26.37 -4.07
N THR A 522 1.36 -27.65 -4.38
CA THR A 522 2.30 -28.11 -5.40
C THR A 522 1.68 -28.28 -6.77
N THR A 523 0.39 -28.63 -6.87
CA THR A 523 -0.31 -28.79 -8.15
C THR A 523 -1.31 -27.66 -8.41
N ALA A 524 -1.61 -27.39 -9.70
CA ALA A 524 -2.53 -26.32 -10.10
C ALA A 524 -3.97 -26.54 -9.58
N GLU A 525 -4.44 -27.79 -9.54
CA GLU A 525 -5.76 -28.16 -9.03
C GLU A 525 -5.85 -28.00 -7.50
N GLU A 526 -4.78 -28.35 -6.77
CA GLU A 526 -4.70 -28.11 -5.32
C GLU A 526 -4.70 -26.61 -5.00
N LYS A 527 -4.04 -25.79 -5.84
CA LYS A 527 -4.07 -24.33 -5.72
C LYS A 527 -5.48 -23.75 -5.96
N GLU A 528 -6.21 -24.22 -6.98
CA GLU A 528 -7.59 -23.79 -7.23
C GLU A 528 -8.50 -24.20 -6.06
N THR A 529 -8.36 -25.42 -5.55
CA THR A 529 -9.13 -25.91 -4.39
C THR A 529 -8.86 -25.08 -3.14
N MET A 530 -7.59 -24.80 -2.84
CA MET A 530 -7.19 -23.94 -1.72
C MET A 530 -7.72 -22.50 -1.86
N ARG A 531 -7.78 -21.99 -3.08
CA ARG A 531 -8.37 -20.68 -3.39
C ARG A 531 -9.84 -20.63 -3.04
N VAL A 532 -10.60 -21.66 -3.41
CA VAL A 532 -12.03 -21.81 -3.07
C VAL A 532 -12.22 -21.90 -1.54
N HIS A 533 -11.37 -22.66 -0.83
CA HIS A 533 -11.41 -22.74 0.64
C HIS A 533 -11.16 -21.38 1.32
N ARG A 534 -10.13 -20.64 0.89
CA ARG A 534 -9.80 -19.30 1.40
C ARG A 534 -10.96 -18.32 1.16
N ARG A 535 -11.55 -18.36 -0.03
CA ARG A 535 -12.70 -17.53 -0.39
C ARG A 535 -13.93 -17.86 0.44
N PHE A 536 -14.23 -19.14 0.67
CA PHE A 536 -15.36 -19.54 1.53
C PHE A 536 -15.13 -19.13 3.00
N TYR A 537 -13.90 -19.19 3.49
CA TYR A 537 -13.55 -18.67 4.82
C TYR A 537 -13.77 -17.16 4.96
N MET A 538 -13.41 -16.38 3.93
CA MET A 538 -13.70 -14.95 3.89
C MET A 538 -15.21 -14.66 3.79
N ALA A 539 -15.98 -15.50 3.08
CA ALA A 539 -17.43 -15.37 3.00
C ALA A 539 -18.10 -15.52 4.37
N PHE A 540 -17.58 -16.39 5.25
CA PHE A 540 -18.05 -16.47 6.64
C PHE A 540 -17.81 -15.16 7.42
N GLN A 541 -16.65 -14.54 7.26
CA GLN A 541 -16.37 -13.25 7.90
C GLN A 541 -17.32 -12.16 7.39
N LEU A 542 -17.64 -12.18 6.09
CA LEU A 542 -18.60 -11.25 5.49
C LEU A 542 -20.02 -11.48 5.97
N ARG A 543 -20.46 -12.73 6.12
CA ARG A 543 -21.76 -13.06 6.71
C ARG A 543 -21.90 -12.44 8.09
N ASP A 544 -20.91 -12.65 8.94
CA ASP A 544 -20.95 -12.13 10.31
C ASP A 544 -20.92 -10.59 10.33
N LEU A 545 -20.20 -9.95 9.40
CA LEU A 545 -20.23 -8.49 9.22
C LEU A 545 -21.58 -7.97 8.71
N CYS A 546 -22.25 -8.70 7.82
CA CYS A 546 -23.58 -8.37 7.30
C CYS A 546 -24.66 -8.52 8.38
N ASN A 547 -24.48 -9.47 9.31
CA ASN A 547 -25.35 -9.67 10.49
C ASN A 547 -25.10 -8.65 11.61
N GLU A 548 -24.58 -7.47 11.27
CA GLU A 548 -24.30 -6.36 12.19
C GLU A 548 -23.35 -6.70 13.35
N MET A 549 -22.57 -7.79 13.23
CA MET A 549 -21.55 -8.10 14.23
C MET A 549 -20.43 -7.05 14.16
N PRO A 550 -20.04 -6.43 15.29
CA PRO A 550 -19.02 -5.39 15.26
C PRO A 550 -17.66 -5.97 14.86
N ILE A 551 -16.86 -5.19 14.11
CA ILE A 551 -15.57 -5.61 13.52
C ILE A 551 -14.64 -6.25 14.56
N HIS A 552 -14.62 -5.75 15.80
CA HIS A 552 -13.78 -6.29 16.86
C HIS A 552 -14.20 -7.69 17.32
N ALA A 553 -15.49 -8.01 17.25
CA ALA A 553 -16.00 -9.34 17.61
C ALA A 553 -15.68 -10.35 16.50
N VAL A 554 -15.86 -9.97 15.23
CA VAL A 554 -15.44 -10.78 14.07
C VAL A 554 -13.93 -11.04 14.11
N ALA A 555 -13.13 -10.00 14.36
CA ALA A 555 -11.67 -10.13 14.48
C ALA A 555 -11.25 -11.15 15.55
N ARG A 556 -11.89 -11.13 16.73
CA ARG A 556 -11.63 -12.10 17.80
C ARG A 556 -12.11 -13.51 17.44
N LYS A 557 -13.30 -13.63 16.84
CA LYS A 557 -13.90 -14.93 16.47
C LYS A 557 -13.04 -15.68 15.46
N TYR A 558 -12.54 -14.98 14.45
CA TYR A 558 -11.75 -15.57 13.37
C TYR A 558 -10.23 -15.52 13.61
N ASP A 559 -9.78 -14.99 14.75
CA ASP A 559 -8.36 -14.76 15.06
C ASP A 559 -7.62 -13.98 13.94
N VAL A 560 -8.29 -12.97 13.41
CA VAL A 560 -7.78 -12.11 12.34
C VAL A 560 -7.64 -10.67 12.84
N PRO A 561 -6.62 -9.92 12.39
CA PRO A 561 -6.47 -8.52 12.77
C PRO A 561 -7.66 -7.67 12.31
N ARG A 562 -8.12 -6.72 13.15
CA ARG A 562 -9.24 -5.80 12.81
C ARG A 562 -9.04 -5.10 11.46
N GLY A 563 -7.81 -4.67 11.16
CA GLY A 563 -7.47 -4.04 9.89
C GLY A 563 -7.64 -4.97 8.68
N ALA A 564 -7.45 -6.29 8.84
CA ALA A 564 -7.70 -7.24 7.77
C ALA A 564 -9.19 -7.39 7.49
N VAL A 565 -10.03 -7.44 8.53
CA VAL A 565 -11.50 -7.49 8.41
C VAL A 565 -12.04 -6.21 7.75
N GLN A 566 -11.51 -5.05 8.14
CA GLN A 566 -11.87 -3.76 7.52
C GLN A 566 -11.44 -3.70 6.05
N THR A 567 -10.23 -4.17 5.75
CA THR A 567 -9.72 -4.23 4.37
C THR A 567 -10.58 -5.17 3.53
N LEU A 568 -10.95 -6.34 4.06
CA LEU A 568 -11.87 -7.27 3.42
C LEU A 568 -13.20 -6.59 3.08
N ALA A 569 -13.84 -5.91 4.05
CA ALA A 569 -15.10 -5.19 3.81
C ALA A 569 -14.97 -4.12 2.71
N GLN A 570 -13.89 -3.33 2.73
CA GLN A 570 -13.63 -2.30 1.72
C GLN A 570 -13.37 -2.88 0.33
N THR A 571 -12.59 -3.97 0.24
CA THR A 571 -12.34 -4.68 -1.01
C THR A 571 -13.62 -5.30 -1.54
N CYS A 572 -14.44 -5.94 -0.69
CA CYS A 572 -15.71 -6.55 -1.12
C CYS A 572 -16.62 -5.53 -1.78
N HIS A 573 -16.71 -4.32 -1.24
CA HIS A 573 -17.45 -3.23 -1.87
C HIS A 573 -16.92 -2.89 -3.27
N GLY A 574 -15.59 -2.77 -3.42
CA GLY A 574 -14.96 -2.52 -4.72
C GLY A 574 -15.11 -3.67 -5.72
N PHE A 575 -14.98 -4.90 -5.24
CA PHE A 575 -15.10 -6.13 -6.01
C PHE A 575 -16.55 -6.36 -6.46
N ALA A 576 -17.54 -6.15 -5.59
CA ALA A 576 -18.95 -6.24 -5.96
C ALA A 576 -19.32 -5.26 -7.08
N ALA A 577 -18.82 -4.02 -7.02
CA ALA A 577 -18.99 -3.05 -8.10
C ALA A 577 -18.33 -3.52 -9.42
N GLY A 578 -17.16 -4.19 -9.33
CA GLY A 578 -16.52 -4.82 -10.48
C GLY A 578 -17.32 -5.99 -11.05
N MET A 579 -17.89 -6.84 -10.20
CA MET A 579 -18.73 -7.96 -10.60
C MET A 579 -20.01 -7.53 -11.30
N ILE A 580 -20.67 -6.46 -10.82
CA ILE A 580 -21.86 -5.92 -11.48
C ILE A 580 -21.51 -5.53 -12.93
N LYS A 581 -20.43 -4.78 -13.14
CA LYS A 581 -19.95 -4.45 -14.49
C LYS A 581 -19.58 -5.67 -15.31
N PHE A 582 -18.98 -6.69 -14.69
CA PHE A 582 -18.65 -7.94 -15.35
C PHE A 582 -19.92 -8.61 -15.89
N CYS A 583 -20.97 -8.73 -15.07
CA CYS A 583 -22.26 -9.29 -15.48
C CYS A 583 -22.95 -8.45 -16.55
N GLU A 584 -22.93 -7.11 -16.43
CA GLU A 584 -23.49 -6.17 -17.44
C GLU A 584 -22.82 -6.37 -18.81
N HIS A 585 -21.49 -6.50 -18.86
CA HIS A 585 -20.77 -6.74 -20.13
C HIS A 585 -20.91 -8.16 -20.68
N MET A 586 -21.27 -9.13 -19.84
CA MET A 586 -21.52 -10.52 -20.22
C MET A 586 -22.97 -10.81 -20.59
N ASP A 587 -23.84 -9.79 -20.54
CA ASP A 587 -25.29 -9.93 -20.75
C ASP A 587 -25.95 -10.92 -19.75
N TRP A 588 -25.41 -11.00 -18.52
CA TRP A 588 -25.89 -11.89 -17.44
C TRP A 588 -26.86 -11.19 -16.47
N GLY A 589 -27.45 -10.08 -16.91
CA GLY A 589 -28.43 -9.28 -16.18
C GLY A 589 -29.27 -8.46 -17.14
#